data_AF-A0A9D6DNQ4-F1
#
_entry.id   AF-A0A9D6DNQ4-F1
#
_cell.length_a   1.000
_cell.length_b   1.000
_cell.length_c   1.000
_cell.angle_alpha   90.00
_cell.angle_beta   90.00
_cell.angle_gamma   90.00
#
_symmetry.space_group_name_H-M   'P 1'
#
loop_
_entity.id
_entity.type
_entity.pdbx_description
1 polymer ?
#
loop_
_entity_poly.entity_id
_entity_poly.type
_entity_poly.pdbx_seq_one_letter_code
_entity_poly.pdbx_strand_id
1 'polypeptide(L)'
;MPTLGTSAQHIQNIYSEGKLDKEATSKSALLVQLEGNRRVRRAIIQYNLDMILTIGFRVSGARAVQFNRWAVETLGSYIVNGYAVNERRLAEDPRAQRELARVLRRVLTSEMEMYAKVREVALPNK
;
A
#
# COMPACT_ATOMS: atom_id res chain seq x y z
N MET A 1 -17.07 19.60 -13.33
CA MET A 1 -16.61 20.40 -12.18
C MET A 1 -16.49 19.45 -11.00
N PRO A 2 -15.29 19.07 -10.51
CA PRO A 2 -15.21 18.28 -9.30
C PRO A 2 -15.64 19.18 -8.13
N THR A 3 -16.71 18.79 -7.45
CA THR A 3 -17.17 19.44 -6.22
C THR A 3 -16.04 19.34 -5.19
N LEU A 4 -15.51 20.48 -4.74
CA LEU A 4 -14.54 20.56 -3.64
C LEU A 4 -15.26 20.20 -2.34
N GLY A 5 -15.62 18.92 -2.19
CA GLY A 5 -16.06 18.36 -0.93
C GLY A 5 -14.88 18.28 0.02
N THR A 6 -15.12 18.52 1.30
CA THR A 6 -14.13 18.16 2.33
C THR A 6 -13.87 16.65 2.29
N SER A 7 -12.75 16.17 2.83
CA SER A 7 -12.46 14.72 2.87
C SER A 7 -13.60 13.90 3.46
N ALA A 8 -14.34 14.48 4.43
CA ALA A 8 -15.54 13.88 5.02
C ALA A 8 -16.67 13.68 4.00
N GLN A 9 -16.89 14.64 3.11
CA GLN A 9 -17.92 14.52 2.07
C GLN A 9 -17.58 13.40 1.08
N HIS A 10 -16.31 13.29 0.67
CA HIS A 10 -15.89 12.21 -0.22
C HIS A 10 -16.05 10.83 0.43
N ILE A 11 -15.73 10.69 1.72
CA ILE A 11 -15.98 9.46 2.49
C ILE A 11 -17.47 9.11 2.49
N GLN A 12 -18.33 10.09 2.77
CA GLN A 12 -19.77 9.86 2.83
C GLN A 12 -20.31 9.42 1.46
N ASN A 13 -19.87 10.04 0.37
CA ASN A 13 -20.28 9.65 -0.97
C ASN A 13 -19.80 8.23 -1.32
N ILE A 14 -18.57 7.86 -0.94
CA ILE A 14 -18.05 6.49 -1.16
C ILE A 14 -18.96 5.44 -0.52
N TYR A 15 -19.43 5.69 0.70
CA TYR A 15 -20.36 4.79 1.38
C TYR A 15 -21.76 4.82 0.78
N SER A 16 -22.30 6.00 0.47
CA SER A 16 -23.62 6.14 -0.16
C SER A 16 -23.70 5.48 -1.54
N GLU A 17 -22.59 5.46 -2.29
CA GLU A 17 -22.47 4.79 -3.58
C GLU A 17 -22.21 3.27 -3.45
N GLY A 18 -22.10 2.74 -2.24
CA GLY A 18 -21.85 1.32 -1.99
C GLY A 18 -20.46 0.83 -2.43
N LYS A 19 -19.50 1.74 -2.63
CA LYS A 19 -18.15 1.38 -3.14
C LYS A 19 -17.30 0.66 -2.08
N LEU A 20 -17.52 0.96 -0.81
CA LEU A 20 -16.84 0.34 0.33
C LEU A 20 -17.85 0.13 1.45
N ASP A 21 -17.63 -0.89 2.27
CA ASP A 21 -18.38 -1.11 3.51
C ASP A 21 -17.74 -0.33 4.66
N LYS A 22 -18.56 0.46 5.37
CA LYS A 22 -18.14 1.26 6.51
C LYS A 22 -17.62 0.43 7.68
N GLU A 23 -18.22 -0.72 7.95
CA GLU A 23 -17.80 -1.59 9.08
C GLU A 23 -16.48 -2.29 8.77
N ALA A 24 -16.21 -2.59 7.50
CA ALA A 24 -14.94 -3.20 7.06
C ALA A 24 -13.79 -2.19 6.91
N THR A 25 -14.10 -0.93 6.60
CA THR A 25 -13.10 0.08 6.23
C THR A 25 -12.86 1.16 7.28
N SER A 26 -13.68 1.21 8.34
CA SER A 26 -13.51 2.19 9.42
C SER A 26 -13.62 1.57 10.81
N LYS A 27 -12.78 2.06 11.73
CA LYS A 27 -12.79 1.66 13.14
C LYS A 27 -12.75 2.89 14.03
N SER A 28 -13.64 2.95 15.02
CA SER A 28 -13.61 4.01 16.03
C SER A 28 -12.52 3.71 17.06
N ALA A 29 -11.58 4.65 17.22
CA ALA A 29 -10.52 4.60 18.23
C ALA A 29 -10.69 5.77 19.19
N LEU A 30 -10.67 5.49 20.50
CA LEU A 30 -10.69 6.52 21.53
C LEU A 30 -9.26 7.03 21.75
N LEU A 31 -9.00 8.27 21.37
CA LEU A 31 -7.74 8.95 21.66
C LEU A 31 -7.95 9.94 22.80
N VAL A 32 -7.08 9.83 23.81
CA VAL A 32 -6.98 10.83 24.89
C VAL A 32 -6.03 11.91 24.40
N GLN A 33 -6.55 13.12 24.20
CA GLN A 33 -5.75 14.31 23.93
C GLN A 33 -5.72 15.21 25.17
N LEU A 34 -4.58 15.86 25.39
CA LEU A 34 -4.47 16.96 26.36
C LEU A 34 -4.75 18.25 25.62
N GLU A 35 -5.87 18.90 25.95
CA GLU A 35 -6.24 20.23 25.46
C GLU A 35 -6.11 21.21 26.64
N GLY A 36 -5.00 21.95 26.69
CA GLY A 36 -4.62 22.77 27.85
C GLY A 36 -4.42 21.91 29.10
N ASN A 37 -5.16 22.19 30.17
CA ASN A 37 -5.13 21.42 31.43
C ASN A 37 -6.14 20.27 31.48
N ARG A 38 -6.96 20.04 30.44
CA ARG A 38 -7.98 18.97 30.43
C ARG A 38 -7.56 17.81 29.55
N ARG A 39 -7.77 16.58 30.05
CA ARG A 39 -7.77 15.36 29.23
C ARG A 39 -9.14 15.22 28.57
N VAL A 40 -9.18 15.34 27.25
CA VAL A 40 -10.38 15.17 26.43
C VAL A 40 -10.27 13.84 25.69
N ARG A 41 -11.31 13.00 25.79
CA ARG A 41 -11.43 11.78 24.98
C ARG A 41 -12.23 12.11 23.73
N ARG A 42 -11.61 11.98 22.56
CA ARG A 42 -12.32 12.07 21.28
C ARG A 42 -12.34 10.70 20.60
N ALA A 43 -13.50 10.32 20.08
CA ALA A 43 -13.60 9.21 19.15
C ALA A 43 -13.06 9.69 17.80
N ILE A 44 -11.97 9.07 17.34
CA ILE A 44 -11.39 9.31 16.02
C ILE A 44 -11.66 8.08 15.17
N ILE A 45 -12.16 8.32 13.96
CA ILE A 45 -12.36 7.25 12.99
C ILE A 45 -11.02 7.00 12.29
N GLN A 46 -10.54 5.78 12.38
CA GLN A 46 -9.40 5.28 11.61
C GLN A 46 -9.91 4.56 10.37
N TYR A 47 -9.29 4.81 9.23
CA TYR A 47 -9.65 4.20 7.96
C TYR A 47 -8.56 3.22 7.51
N ASN A 48 -8.98 2.13 6.86
CA ASN A 48 -8.06 1.14 6.30
C ASN A 48 -7.41 1.62 4.98
N LEU A 49 -6.55 0.78 4.41
CA LEU A 49 -5.83 1.11 3.17
C LEU A 49 -6.78 1.35 1.99
N ASP A 50 -7.85 0.56 1.84
CA ASP A 50 -8.78 0.68 0.72
C ASP A 50 -9.44 2.05 0.68
N MET A 51 -9.85 2.54 1.85
CA MET A 51 -10.42 3.89 1.97
C MET A 51 -9.37 4.96 1.67
N ILE A 52 -8.14 4.81 2.17
CA ILE A 52 -7.05 5.77 1.91
C ILE A 52 -6.74 5.84 0.40
N LEU A 53 -6.62 4.69 -0.28
CA LEU A 53 -6.39 4.63 -1.71
C LEU A 53 -7.54 5.26 -2.50
N THR A 54 -8.79 4.98 -2.08
CA THR A 54 -10.00 5.47 -2.75
C THR A 54 -10.16 6.99 -2.63
N ILE A 55 -9.86 7.57 -1.46
CA ILE A 55 -9.95 9.02 -1.23
C ILE A 55 -8.76 9.74 -1.84
N GLY A 56 -7.55 9.16 -1.75
CA GLY A 56 -6.29 9.83 -2.10
C GLY A 56 -6.29 10.46 -3.50
N PHE A 57 -6.94 9.80 -4.46
CA PHE A 57 -7.11 10.30 -5.83
C PHE A 57 -8.28 11.29 -6.01
N ARG A 58 -9.22 11.37 -5.07
CA ARG A 58 -10.42 12.21 -5.15
C ARG A 58 -10.30 13.55 -4.44
N VAL A 59 -9.39 13.68 -3.48
CA VAL A 59 -9.21 14.91 -2.70
C VAL A 59 -8.14 15.82 -3.28
N SER A 60 -8.32 17.13 -3.11
CA SER A 60 -7.35 18.16 -3.50
C SER A 60 -6.56 18.65 -2.28
N GLY A 61 -5.23 18.81 -2.41
CA GLY A 61 -4.38 19.41 -1.39
C GLY A 61 -2.93 18.92 -1.46
N ALA A 62 -2.00 19.61 -0.79
CA ALA A 62 -0.57 19.29 -0.85
C ALA A 62 -0.25 17.83 -0.48
N ARG A 63 -0.89 17.30 0.58
CA ARG A 63 -0.74 15.90 0.99
C ARG A 63 -1.33 14.93 -0.05
N ALA A 64 -2.45 15.28 -0.68
CA ALA A 64 -3.06 14.47 -1.73
C ALA A 64 -2.17 14.42 -2.97
N VAL A 65 -1.56 15.54 -3.35
CA VAL A 65 -0.60 15.62 -4.47
C VAL A 65 0.63 14.76 -4.17
N GLN A 66 1.17 14.80 -2.95
CA GLN A 66 2.29 13.94 -2.56
C GLN A 66 1.91 12.45 -2.63
N PHE A 67 0.74 12.09 -2.09
CA PHE A 67 0.22 10.73 -2.19
C PHE A 67 0.05 10.28 -3.65
N ASN A 68 -0.56 11.10 -4.50
CA ASN A 68 -0.77 10.76 -5.91
C ASN A 68 0.54 10.59 -6.66
N ARG A 69 1.54 11.44 -6.41
CA ARG A 69 2.89 11.27 -7.00
C ARG A 69 3.49 9.93 -6.59
N TRP A 70 3.48 9.63 -5.30
CA TRP A 70 3.99 8.36 -4.77
C TRP A 70 3.22 7.15 -5.34
N ALA A 71 1.89 7.24 -5.43
CA ALA A 71 1.04 6.15 -5.91
C ALA A 71 1.27 5.89 -7.41
N VAL A 72 1.35 6.94 -8.22
CA VAL A 72 1.64 6.83 -9.67
C VAL A 72 3.02 6.22 -9.90
N GLU A 73 4.04 6.64 -9.15
CA GLU A 73 5.39 6.09 -9.25
C GLU A 73 5.44 4.61 -8.84
N THR A 74 4.79 4.26 -7.72
CA THR A 74 4.78 2.90 -7.18
C THR A 74 4.01 1.94 -8.09
N LEU A 75 2.78 2.32 -8.48
CA LEU A 75 1.94 1.50 -9.36
C LEU A 75 2.54 1.42 -10.77
N GLY A 76 3.10 2.52 -11.28
CA GLY A 76 3.80 2.56 -12.55
C GLY A 76 5.01 1.62 -12.57
N SER A 77 5.84 1.65 -11.52
CA SER A 77 6.97 0.72 -11.38
C SER A 77 6.51 -0.73 -11.36
N TYR A 78 5.44 -1.03 -10.64
CA TYR A 78 4.89 -2.39 -10.60
C TYR A 78 4.39 -2.86 -11.98
N ILE A 79 3.70 -2.00 -12.73
CA ILE A 79 3.18 -2.33 -14.06
C ILE A 79 4.32 -2.49 -15.08
N VAL A 80 5.31 -1.59 -15.08
CA VAL A 80 6.39 -1.58 -16.07
C VAL A 80 7.46 -2.63 -15.76
N ASN A 81 7.89 -2.73 -14.51
CA ASN A 81 9.02 -3.59 -14.12
C ASN A 81 8.56 -4.94 -13.54
N GLY A 82 7.26 -5.11 -13.27
CA GLY A 82 6.71 -6.28 -12.59
C GLY A 82 6.89 -6.27 -11.06
N TYR A 83 7.56 -5.26 -10.50
CA TYR A 83 7.79 -5.13 -9.07
C TYR A 83 7.92 -3.66 -8.62
N ALA A 84 7.67 -3.41 -7.34
CA ALA A 84 7.92 -2.13 -6.69
C ALA A 84 8.66 -2.36 -5.37
N VAL A 85 9.69 -1.55 -5.09
CA VAL A 85 10.55 -1.69 -3.91
C VAL A 85 10.39 -0.48 -3.00
N ASN A 86 10.14 -0.74 -1.72
CA ASN A 86 10.18 0.30 -0.70
C ASN A 86 11.57 0.32 -0.04
N GLU A 87 12.50 1.04 -0.66
CA GLU A 87 13.90 1.11 -0.23
C GLU A 87 14.06 1.62 1.21
N ARG A 88 13.29 2.65 1.58
CA ARG A 88 13.30 3.20 2.93
C ARG A 88 12.94 2.15 3.98
N ARG A 89 11.86 1.38 3.75
CA ARG A 89 11.47 0.29 4.64
C ARG A 89 12.53 -0.80 4.69
N LEU A 90 13.15 -1.14 3.57
CA LEU A 90 14.23 -2.12 3.55
C LEU A 90 15.47 -1.64 4.32
N ALA A 91 15.78 -0.34 4.28
CA ALA A 91 16.89 0.21 5.04
C ALA A 91 16.62 0.20 6.55
N GLU A 92 15.38 0.46 6.97
CA GLU A 92 14.99 0.61 8.37
C GLU A 92 14.58 -0.70 9.06
N ASP A 93 14.10 -1.69 8.31
CA ASP A 93 13.52 -2.94 8.87
C ASP A 93 14.27 -4.20 8.38
N PRO A 94 15.13 -4.79 9.23
CA PRO A 94 15.81 -6.05 8.93
C PRO A 94 14.85 -7.23 8.65
N ARG A 95 13.60 -7.19 9.13
CA ARG A 95 12.60 -8.22 8.81
C ARG A 95 12.18 -8.12 7.34
N ALA A 96 11.96 -6.90 6.85
CA ALA A 96 11.65 -6.64 5.44
C ALA A 96 12.79 -7.13 4.52
N GLN A 97 14.06 -6.91 4.92
CA GLN A 97 15.21 -7.43 4.17
C GLN A 97 15.20 -8.97 4.11
N ARG A 98 14.94 -9.65 5.24
CA ARG A 98 14.84 -11.12 5.28
C ARG A 98 13.67 -11.67 4.47
N GLU A 99 12.55 -10.95 4.41
CA GLU A 99 11.42 -11.29 3.54
C GLU A 99 11.80 -11.20 2.07
N LEU A 100 12.40 -10.08 1.64
CA LEU A 100 12.85 -9.90 0.27
C LEU A 100 13.89 -10.96 -0.12
N ALA A 101 14.88 -11.22 0.73
CA ALA A 101 15.90 -12.24 0.49
C ALA A 101 15.28 -13.65 0.31
N ARG A 102 14.20 -13.98 1.02
CA ARG A 102 13.48 -15.25 0.82
C ARG A 102 12.82 -15.34 -0.54
N VAL A 103 12.20 -14.25 -1.00
CA VAL A 103 11.60 -14.19 -2.33
C VAL A 103 12.66 -14.34 -3.42
N LEU A 104 13.77 -13.59 -3.31
CA LEU A 104 14.88 -13.64 -4.27
C LEU A 104 15.49 -15.04 -4.34
N ARG A 105 15.71 -15.71 -3.21
CA ARG A 105 16.21 -17.09 -3.20
C ARG A 105 15.30 -18.06 -3.96
N ARG A 106 13.98 -17.92 -3.84
CA ARG A 106 13.02 -18.76 -4.59
C ARG A 106 13.14 -18.54 -6.09
N VAL A 107 13.23 -17.27 -6.53
CA VAL A 107 13.40 -16.93 -7.94
C VAL A 107 14.71 -17.52 -8.48
N LEU A 108 15.83 -17.29 -7.78
CA LEU A 108 17.13 -17.83 -8.20
C LEU A 108 17.16 -19.36 -8.25
N THR A 109 16.53 -20.04 -7.28
CA THR A 109 16.44 -21.50 -7.28
C THR A 109 15.67 -22.00 -8.50
N SER A 110 14.54 -21.34 -8.82
CA SER A 110 13.74 -21.70 -10.00
C SER A 110 14.50 -21.50 -11.32
N GLU A 111 15.35 -20.47 -11.41
CA GLU A 111 16.23 -20.28 -12.56
C GLU A 111 17.28 -21.38 -12.66
N MET A 112 17.95 -21.71 -11.55
CA MET A 112 18.97 -22.78 -11.51
C MET A 112 18.38 -24.13 -11.93
N GLU A 113 17.18 -24.48 -11.46
CA GLU A 113 16.46 -25.69 -11.86
C GLU A 113 16.14 -25.70 -13.37
N MET A 114 15.69 -24.57 -13.91
CA MET A 114 15.44 -24.42 -15.33
C MET A 114 16.72 -24.66 -16.15
N TYR A 115 17.85 -24.04 -15.77
CA TYR A 115 19.13 -24.23 -16.46
C TYR A 115 19.64 -25.67 -16.35
N ALA A 116 19.50 -26.31 -15.19
CA ALA A 116 19.89 -27.71 -15.00
C ALA A 116 19.11 -28.64 -15.95
N LYS A 117 17.80 -28.42 -16.09
CA LYS A 117 16.94 -29.20 -16.99
C LYS A 117 17.28 -28.98 -18.47
N VAL A 118 17.56 -27.75 -18.88
CA VAL A 118 18.02 -27.46 -20.24
C VAL A 118 19.34 -28.19 -20.54
N ARG A 119 20.28 -28.17 -19.58
CA ARG A 119 21.57 -28.87 -19.71
C ARG A 119 21.40 -30.39 -19.84
N GLU A 120 20.50 -30.99 -19.06
CA GLU A 120 20.20 -32.43 -19.13
C GLU A 120 19.63 -32.85 -20.49
N VAL A 121 18.72 -32.05 -21.06
CA VAL A 121 18.09 -32.32 -22.36
C VAL A 121 19.05 -32.03 -23.53
N ALA A 122 19.85 -30.96 -23.45
CA ALA A 122 20.74 -30.53 -24.52
C ALA A 122 22.07 -31.30 -24.56
N LEU A 123 22.48 -31.93 -23.47
CA LEU A 123 23.65 -32.80 -23.39
C LEU A 123 23.22 -34.17 -22.82
N PRO A 124 22.40 -34.94 -23.54
CA PRO A 124 22.07 -36.28 -23.10
C PRO A 124 23.37 -37.09 -23.14
N ASN A 125 23.83 -37.51 -21.96
CA ASN A 125 25.02 -38.30 -21.64
C ASN A 125 25.78 -38.86 -22.87
N LYS A 126 27.04 -38.44 -23.02
CA LYS A 126 28.06 -39.29 -23.67
C LYS A 126 28.41 -40.44 -22.73
#